data_AF-A0A1B1TG10-F1
#
_entry.id   AF-A0A1B1TG10-F1
#
_cell.length_a   1.000
_cell.length_b   1.000
_cell.length_c   1.000
_cell.angle_alpha   90.00
_cell.angle_beta   90.00
_cell.angle_gamma   90.00
#
_symmetry.space_group_name_H-M   'P 1'
#
loop_
_entity.id
_entity.type
_entity.pdbx_description
1 polymer ?
#
loop_
_entity_poly.entity_id
_entity_poly.type
_entity_poly.pdbx_seq_one_letter_code
_entity_poly.pdbx_strand_id
1 'polypeptide(L)' 'MSVEAMVQNMIDELTSTLVDAAKHDKGNSAAGTRVRKAMQDSKASAQAVRVQVQNDKNN' A
#
# COMPACT_ATOMS: atom_id res chain seq x y z
N MET A 1 -14.90 -7.42 -4.27
CA MET A 1 -14.07 -7.49 -3.05
C MET A 1 -14.75 -6.69 -1.98
N SER A 2 -14.79 -7.16 -0.73
CA SER A 2 -15.23 -6.33 0.39
C SER A 2 -14.19 -5.25 0.72
N VAL A 3 -14.62 -4.18 1.38
CA VAL A 3 -13.71 -3.15 1.92
C VAL A 3 -12.66 -3.78 2.85
N GLU A 4 -13.07 -4.75 3.67
CA GLU A 4 -12.16 -5.51 4.53
C GLU A 4 -11.03 -6.19 3.73
N ALA A 5 -11.36 -6.90 2.65
CA ALA A 5 -10.36 -7.56 1.82
C ALA A 5 -9.40 -6.56 1.15
N MET A 6 -9.90 -5.39 0.75
CA MET A 6 -9.06 -4.34 0.17
C MET A 6 -8.08 -3.77 1.19
N VAL A 7 -8.53 -3.55 2.43
CA VAL A 7 -7.67 -3.09 3.53
C VAL A 7 -6.65 -4.17 3.90
N GLN A 8 -7.04 -5.45 3.94
CA GLN A 8 -6.12 -6.54 4.22
C GLN A 8 -5.00 -6.62 3.17
N ASN A 9 -5.33 -6.50 1.88
CA ASN A 9 -4.32 -6.48 0.82
C ASN A 9 -3.31 -5.33 0.98
N MET A 10 -3.78 -4.14 1.40
CA MET A 10 -2.87 -3.01 1.68
C MET A 10 -1.93 -3.32 2.84
N ILE A 11 -2.41 -3.99 3.89
CA ILE A 11 -1.58 -4.39 5.03
C ILE A 11 -0.50 -5.37 4.58
N ASP A 12 -0.84 -6.34 3.74
CA ASP A 12 0.10 -7.35 3.24
C ASP A 12 1.20 -6.70 2.38
N GLU A 13 0.82 -5.79 1.47
CA GLU A 13 1.76 -5.02 0.64
C GLU A 13 2.72 -4.18 1.49
N LEU A 14 2.19 -3.44 2.46
CA LEU A 14 3.00 -2.60 3.36
C LEU A 14 3.92 -3.43 4.24
N THR A 15 3.44 -4.57 4.75
CA THR A 15 4.25 -5.49 5.55
C THR A 15 5.41 -6.05 4.73
N SER A 16 5.17 -6.44 3.48
CA SER A 16 6.23 -6.91 2.58
C SER A 16 7.29 -5.83 2.29
N THR A 17 6.88 -4.55 2.27
CA THR A 17 7.75 -3.41 1.98
C THR A 17 8.75 -3.15 3.11
N LEU A 18 8.48 -3.59 4.34
CA LEU A 18 9.37 -3.42 5.50
C LEU A 18 10.78 -3.98 5.25
N VAL A 19 10.89 -5.07 4.48
CA VAL A 19 12.18 -5.67 4.13
C VAL A 19 13.04 -4.72 3.30
N ASP A 20 12.44 -4.02 2.33
CA ASP A 20 13.16 -3.04 1.53
C ASP A 20 13.40 -1.73 2.28
N ALA A 21 12.50 -1.33 3.17
CA ALA A 21 12.73 -0.20 4.07
C ALA A 21 13.96 -0.43 4.95
N ALA A 22 14.07 -1.58 5.60
CA ALA A 22 15.22 -1.93 6.43
C ALA A 22 16.53 -2.01 5.64
N LYS A 23 16.48 -2.39 4.35
CA LYS A 23 17.65 -2.36 3.46
C LYS A 23 18.01 -0.93 3.06
N HIS A 24 17.00 -0.08 2.82
CA HIS A 24 17.19 1.32 2.47
C HIS A 24 17.86 2.10 3.60
N ASP A 25 17.44 1.90 4.84
CA ASP A 25 18.05 2.52 6.03
C ASP A 25 19.54 2.19 6.18
N LYS A 26 19.98 1.07 5.57
CA LYS A 26 21.38 0.63 5.50
C LYS A 26 22.12 1.13 4.26
N GLY A 27 21.57 2.11 3.54
CA GLY A 27 22.19 2.75 2.38
C GLY A 27 21.90 2.09 1.03
N ASN A 28 21.02 1.09 0.94
CA ASN A 28 20.68 0.48 -0.34
C ASN A 28 19.73 1.37 -1.16
N SER A 29 20.25 2.06 -2.19
CA SER A 29 19.48 2.97 -3.04
C SER A 29 18.42 2.28 -3.90
N ALA A 30 18.67 1.04 -4.34
CA ALA A 30 17.70 0.27 -5.12
C ALA A 30 16.49 -0.14 -4.27
N ALA A 31 16.72 -0.49 -3.00
CA ALA A 31 15.65 -0.74 -2.04
C ALA A 31 14.81 0.53 -1.79
N GLY A 32 15.45 1.70 -1.66
CA GLY A 32 14.74 2.98 -1.58
C GLY A 32 13.83 3.25 -2.78
N THR A 33 14.29 2.90 -3.99
CA THR A 33 13.45 3.00 -5.21
C THR A 33 12.21 2.10 -5.13
N ARG A 34 12.36 0.87 -4.61
CA ARG A 34 11.23 -0.06 -4.43
C ARG A 34 10.26 0.42 -3.37
N VAL A 35 10.75 0.91 -2.22
CA VAL A 35 9.90 1.51 -1.18
C VAL A 35 9.09 2.67 -1.75
N ARG A 36 9.74 3.58 -2.49
CA ARG A 36 9.04 4.71 -3.12
C ARG A 36 7.91 4.23 -4.05
N LYS A 37 8.16 3.20 -4.86
CA LYS A 37 7.13 2.64 -5.75
C LYS A 37 5.99 1.99 -4.95
N ALA A 38 6.31 1.19 -3.94
CA ALA A 38 5.31 0.58 -3.05
C ALA A 38 4.43 1.65 -2.36
N MET A 39 5.00 2.78 -1.93
CA MET A 39 4.20 3.88 -1.35
C MET A 39 3.30 4.57 -2.38
N GLN A 40 3.74 4.67 -3.64
CA GLN A 40 2.90 5.19 -4.72
C GLN A 40 1.70 4.27 -4.99
N ASP A 41 1.93 2.96 -4.97
CA ASP A 41 0.88 1.96 -5.17
C ASP A 41 -0.07 1.93 -3.96
N SER A 42 0.46 2.00 -2.74
CA SER A 42 -0.34 2.10 -1.51
C SER A 42 -1.27 3.32 -1.51
N LYS A 43 -0.82 4.47 -2.02
CA LYS A 43 -1.68 5.66 -2.21
C LYS A 43 -2.85 5.35 -3.15
N ALA A 44 -2.61 4.63 -4.24
CA ALA A 44 -3.67 4.25 -5.17
C ALA A 44 -4.66 3.28 -4.54
N SER A 45 -4.18 2.27 -3.82
CA SER A 45 -5.01 1.30 -3.10
C SER A 45 -5.87 1.98 -2.02
N ALA A 46 -5.31 2.92 -1.24
CA ALA A 46 -6.05 3.70 -0.26
C ALA A 46 -7.19 4.52 -0.89
N GLN A 47 -6.93 5.12 -2.05
CA GLN A 47 -7.93 5.87 -2.80
C GLN A 47 -9.05 4.95 -3.31
N ALA A 48 -8.72 3.73 -3.76
CA ALA A 48 -9.70 2.75 -4.19
C ALA A 48 -10.63 2.34 -3.02
N VAL A 49 -10.06 2.08 -1.83
CA VAL A 49 -10.84 1.80 -0.61
C VAL A 49 -11.81 2.94 -0.30
N ARG A 50 -11.32 4.19 -0.33
CA ARG A 50 -12.16 5.37 -0.07
C ARG A 50 -13.32 5.48 -1.05
N VAL A 51 -13.06 5.26 -2.34
CA VAL A 51 -14.09 5.30 -3.39
C VAL A 51 -15.11 4.18 -3.18
N GLN A 52 -14.66 2.97 -2.83
CA GLN A 52 -15.57 1.85 -2.57
C GLN A 52 -16.53 2.16 -1.42
N VAL A 53 -16.01 2.64 -0.28
CA VAL A 53 -16.85 3.04 0.87
C VAL A 53 -17.85 4.12 0.49
N GLN A 54 -17.43 5.09 -0.33
CA GLN A 54 -18.32 6.15 -0.78
C GLN A 54 -19.44 5.64 -1.70
N ASN A 55 -19.13 4.67 -2.56
CA ASN A 55 -20.12 4.01 -3.42
C ASN A 55 -21.10 3.19 -2.58
N ASP A 56 -20.61 2.45 -1.59
CA ASP A 56 -21.45 1.66 -0.67
C ASP A 56 -22.39 2.55 0.15
N LYS A 57 -22.00 3.78 0.47
CA LYS A 57 -22.86 4.77 1.14
C LYS A 57 -23.94 5.36 0.24
N ASN A 58 -23.64 5.51 -1.05
CA ASN A 58 -24.50 6.21 -2.01
C ASN A 58 -25.47 5.28 -2.75
N ASN A 59 -25.33 3.97 -2.56
CA ASN A 59 -26.22 2.92 -3.06
C ASN A 59 -27.13 2.43 -1.93
#